data_AF-A0AA89AHD3-F1
#
_entry.id   AF-A0AA89AHD3-F1
#
_cell.length_a   1.000
_cell.length_b   1.000
_cell.length_c   1.000
_cell.angle_alpha   90.00
_cell.angle_beta   90.00
_cell.angle_gamma   90.00
#
_symmetry.space_group_name_H-M   'P 1'
#
loop_
_entity.id
_entity.type
_entity.pdbx_description
1 polymer ?
#
loop_
_entity_poly.entity_id
_entity_poly.type
_entity_poly.pdbx_seq_one_letter_code
_entity_poly.pdbx_strand_id
1 'polypeptide(L)'
;MGYIAPEVFSQNFGNVSYKSDIYSFGMMLLEIVDGRKNTDDTVQNTSQAYFPEWVYNSLCQGEELGIKAEEEEHGRIGKRLTVVGLWCIQWYPMGRPSMKTVVQMLEGKGDTLSMPPNPFDSTKPARALDN
;
A
#
# COMPACT_ATOMS: atom_id res chain seq x y z
N MET A 1 -11.16 -5.86 -9.10
CA MET A 1 -11.44 -6.16 -7.66
C MET A 1 -10.23 -5.79 -6.77
N GLY A 2 -9.48 -4.71 -7.03
CA GLY A 2 -8.27 -4.37 -6.26
C GLY A 2 -8.47 -3.34 -5.15
N TYR A 3 -9.42 -2.41 -5.30
CA TYR A 3 -9.55 -1.23 -4.43
C TYR A 3 -10.50 -1.42 -3.25
N ILE A 4 -11.27 -2.51 -3.21
CA ILE A 4 -12.27 -2.69 -2.15
C ILE A 4 -11.59 -3.23 -0.90
N ALA A 5 -11.74 -2.50 0.21
CA ALA A 5 -11.12 -2.88 1.47
C ALA A 5 -11.68 -4.21 2.01
N PRO A 6 -10.85 -5.07 2.63
CA PRO A 6 -11.27 -6.41 3.08
C PRO A 6 -12.46 -6.41 4.04
N GLU A 7 -12.57 -5.41 4.90
CA GLU A 7 -13.68 -5.26 5.85
C GLU A 7 -15.04 -5.00 5.20
N VAL A 8 -15.06 -4.58 3.92
CA VAL A 8 -16.30 -4.39 3.14
C VAL A 8 -16.92 -5.74 2.78
N PHE A 9 -16.10 -6.77 2.54
CA PHE A 9 -16.57 -8.12 2.24
C PHE A 9 -16.72 -8.99 3.48
N SER A 10 -15.89 -8.76 4.51
CA SER A 10 -15.90 -9.58 5.72
C SER A 10 -15.60 -8.76 6.96
N GLN A 11 -16.56 -8.74 7.89
CA GLN A 11 -16.45 -8.06 9.18
C GLN A 11 -15.34 -8.63 10.08
N ASN A 12 -14.76 -9.80 9.73
CA ASN A 12 -13.63 -10.38 10.46
C ASN A 12 -12.37 -9.49 10.42
N PHE A 13 -12.24 -8.65 9.39
CA PHE A 13 -11.14 -7.70 9.22
C PHE A 13 -11.37 -6.36 9.93
N GLY A 14 -12.57 -6.10 10.43
CA GLY A 14 -12.94 -4.88 11.14
C GLY A 14 -14.27 -4.29 10.66
N ASN A 15 -14.55 -3.06 11.09
CA ASN A 15 -15.75 -2.34 10.68
C ASN A 15 -15.45 -1.40 9.51
N VAL A 16 -16.38 -1.33 8.56
CA VAL A 16 -16.34 -0.37 7.46
C VAL A 16 -16.36 1.06 8.02
N SER A 17 -15.45 1.90 7.53
CA SER A 17 -15.31 3.29 7.95
C SER A 17 -14.56 4.08 6.87
N TYR A 18 -14.24 5.35 7.12
CA TYR A 18 -13.36 6.14 6.24
C TYR A 18 -12.00 5.47 5.97
N LYS A 19 -11.56 4.52 6.81
CA LYS A 19 -10.36 3.71 6.58
C LYS A 19 -10.45 2.84 5.33
N SER A 20 -11.66 2.49 4.88
CA SER A 20 -11.88 1.77 3.63
C SER A 20 -11.51 2.64 2.42
N ASP A 21 -11.78 3.96 2.48
CA ASP A 21 -11.34 4.91 1.45
C ASP A 21 -9.82 5.05 1.41
N ILE A 22 -9.16 4.99 2.58
CA ILE A 22 -7.69 5.01 2.68
C ILE A 22 -7.09 3.78 1.99
N TYR A 23 -7.70 2.61 2.15
CA TYR A 23 -7.27 1.40 1.43
C TYR A 23 -7.38 1.58 -0.08
N SER A 24 -8.53 2.05 -0.57
CA SER A 24 -8.75 2.34 -1.99
C SER A 24 -7.72 3.33 -2.53
N PHE A 25 -7.42 4.38 -1.76
CA PHE A 25 -6.40 5.36 -2.10
C PHE A 25 -5.00 4.74 -2.17
N GLY A 26 -4.64 3.87 -1.23
CA GLY A 26 -3.37 3.14 -1.25
C GLY A 26 -3.20 2.28 -2.49
N MET A 27 -4.26 1.56 -2.89
CA MET A 27 -4.27 0.78 -4.12
C MET A 27 -4.10 1.65 -5.37
N MET A 28 -4.75 2.83 -5.40
CA MET A 28 -4.57 3.81 -6.47
C MET A 28 -3.13 4.34 -6.55
N LEU A 29 -2.47 4.62 -5.41
CA LEU A 29 -1.07 5.03 -5.39
C LEU A 29 -0.15 3.95 -5.98
N LEU A 30 -0.39 2.68 -5.63
CA LEU A 30 0.39 1.56 -6.15
C LEU A 30 0.19 1.37 -7.67
N GLU A 31 -1.02 1.58 -8.17
CA GLU A 31 -1.31 1.56 -9.61
C GLU A 31 -0.58 2.70 -10.36
N ILE A 32 -0.53 3.91 -9.79
CA ILE A 32 0.22 5.04 -10.36
C ILE A 32 1.70 4.67 -10.52
N VAL A 33 2.28 3.98 -9.54
CA VAL A 33 3.69 3.56 -9.57
C VAL A 33 3.93 2.44 -10.59
N ASP A 34 3.01 1.49 -10.73
CA ASP A 34 3.14 0.40 -11.71
C ASP A 34 3.10 0.92 -13.16
N GLY A 35 2.41 2.05 -13.39
CA GLY A 35 2.24 2.64 -14.72
C GLY A 35 1.40 1.78 -15.68
N ARG A 36 0.86 0.64 -15.22
CA ARG A 36 -0.01 -0.22 -16.01
C ARG A 36 -1.44 0.33 -15.94
N LYS A 37 -1.90 0.90 -17.05
CA LYS A 37 -3.33 1.15 -17.27
C LYS A 37 -4.08 -0.18 -17.16
N ASN A 38 -5.18 -0.15 -16.43
CA ASN A 38 -6.11 -1.22 -16.14
C ASN A 38 -6.80 -1.78 -17.42
N THR A 39 -6.05 -2.41 -18.30
CA THR A 39 -6.54 -3.17 -19.46
C THR A 39 -5.73 -4.44 -19.62
N ASP A 40 -5.79 -5.32 -18.62
CA ASP A 40 -5.92 -6.73 -18.93
C ASP A 40 -6.49 -7.48 -17.72
N ASP A 41 -7.79 -7.71 -17.75
CA ASP A 41 -8.51 -8.68 -16.90
C ASP A 41 -8.05 -10.14 -17.18
N THR A 42 -6.91 -10.36 -17.85
CA THR A 42 -6.47 -11.69 -18.31
C THR A 42 -5.31 -12.30 -17.54
N VAL A 43 -4.71 -11.62 -16.55
CA VAL A 43 -3.73 -12.29 -15.66
C VAL A 43 -4.44 -13.02 -14.51
N GLN A 44 -5.39 -13.88 -14.88
CA GLN A 44 -5.96 -14.91 -14.02
C GLN A 44 -5.18 -16.22 -14.06
N ASN A 45 -4.02 -16.29 -14.73
CA ASN A 45 -3.29 -17.55 -14.82
C ASN A 45 -1.78 -17.34 -14.89
N THR A 46 -1.13 -17.57 -13.75
CA THR A 46 0.18 -18.18 -13.50
C THR A 46 0.63 -17.74 -12.12
N SER A 47 1.56 -18.44 -11.49
CA SER A 47 2.02 -18.29 -10.10
C SER A 47 2.72 -16.96 -9.76
N GLN A 48 2.17 -15.83 -10.19
CA GLN A 48 2.68 -14.48 -9.99
C GLN A 48 2.00 -13.88 -8.75
N ALA A 49 2.79 -13.53 -7.75
CA ALA A 49 2.31 -12.87 -6.53
C ALA A 49 1.47 -11.64 -6.89
N TYR A 50 0.40 -11.40 -6.12
CA TYR A 50 -0.44 -10.21 -6.23
C TYR A 50 0.44 -8.95 -6.23
N PHE A 51 0.22 -8.00 -7.15
CA PHE A 51 1.15 -6.90 -7.39
C PHE A 51 1.60 -6.17 -6.10
N PRO A 52 0.69 -5.77 -5.18
CA PRO A 52 1.09 -5.22 -3.88
C PRO A 52 1.98 -6.13 -3.01
N GLU A 53 1.76 -7.44 -3.04
CA GLU A 53 2.57 -8.43 -2.32
C GLU A 53 3.98 -8.56 -2.95
N TRP A 54 4.05 -8.61 -4.27
CA TRP A 54 5.31 -8.62 -5.00
C TRP A 54 6.14 -7.37 -4.69
N VAL A 55 5.53 -6.18 -4.78
CA VAL A 55 6.19 -4.90 -4.50
C VAL A 55 6.69 -4.82 -3.06
N TYR A 56 5.90 -5.28 -2.09
CA TYR A 56 6.32 -5.32 -0.69
C TYR A 56 7.57 -6.20 -0.51
N ASN A 57 7.56 -7.41 -1.08
CA ASN A 57 8.67 -8.36 -0.98
C ASN A 57 9.94 -7.84 -1.66
N SER A 58 9.84 -7.24 -2.85
CA SER A 58 10.99 -6.63 -3.54
C SER A 58 11.60 -5.50 -2.73
N LEU A 59 10.78 -4.62 -2.12
CA LEU A 59 11.29 -3.57 -1.23
C LEU A 59 11.97 -4.12 0.02
N CYS A 60 11.44 -5.19 0.63
CA CYS A 60 12.07 -5.86 1.78
C CYS A 60 13.43 -6.48 1.43
N GLN A 61 13.59 -6.96 0.19
CA GLN A 61 14.84 -7.54 -0.31
C GLN A 61 15.86 -6.47 -0.75
N GLY A 62 15.49 -5.19 -0.69
CA GLY A 62 16.33 -4.09 -1.14
C GLY A 62 16.46 -4.00 -2.65
N GLU A 63 15.57 -4.67 -3.40
CA GLU A 63 15.55 -4.59 -4.85
C GLU A 63 15.12 -3.18 -5.28
N GLU A 64 15.81 -2.64 -6.27
CA GLU A 64 15.39 -1.41 -6.91
C GLU A 64 14.16 -1.75 -7.74
N LEU A 65 12.99 -1.23 -7.33
CA LEU A 65 11.78 -1.35 -8.13
C LEU A 65 12.14 -0.82 -9.51
N GLY A 66 12.03 -1.66 -10.55
CA GLY A 66 12.36 -1.33 -11.95
C GLY A 66 11.46 -0.26 -12.57
N ILE A 67 10.99 0.69 -11.76
CA ILE A 67 10.44 1.98 -12.12
C ILE A 67 11.51 2.62 -13.00
N LYS A 68 11.34 2.50 -14.31
CA LYS A 68 12.18 3.14 -15.34
C LYS A 68 12.03 4.65 -15.20
N ALA A 69 12.72 5.21 -14.22
CA ALA A 69 12.83 6.63 -14.02
C ALA A 69 14.18 7.03 -14.64
N GLU A 70 14.12 7.65 -15.80
CA GLU A 70 15.31 8.25 -16.45
C GLU A 70 15.86 9.43 -15.61
N GLU A 71 15.12 9.88 -14.59
CA GLU A 71 15.47 10.93 -13.63
C GLU A 71 15.45 10.43 -12.17
N GLU A 72 16.49 10.77 -11.39
CA GLU A 72 16.63 10.41 -9.97
C GLU A 72 15.44 10.89 -9.11
N GLU A 73 14.83 12.01 -9.46
CA GLU A 73 13.66 12.57 -8.77
C GLU A 73 12.41 11.69 -8.93
N HIS A 74 12.18 11.17 -10.13
CA HIS A 74 11.06 10.26 -10.42
C HIS A 74 11.18 8.96 -9.62
N GLY A 75 12.39 8.42 -9.44
CA GLY A 75 12.64 7.24 -8.59
C GLY A 75 12.30 7.50 -7.11
N ARG A 76 12.65 8.68 -6.58
CA ARG A 76 12.33 9.08 -5.20
C ARG A 76 10.82 9.23 -4.98
N ILE A 77 10.11 9.83 -5.94
CA ILE A 77 8.65 9.97 -5.91
C ILE A 77 8.00 8.59 -5.96
N GLY A 78 8.41 7.73 -6.90
CA GLY A 78 7.91 6.36 -7.02
C GLY A 78 8.04 5.57 -5.72
N LYS A 79 9.25 5.52 -5.14
CA LYS A 79 9.50 4.86 -3.85
C LYS A 79 8.61 5.40 -2.73
N ARG A 80 8.44 6.72 -2.65
CA ARG A 80 7.58 7.35 -1.65
C ARG A 80 6.11 6.93 -1.83
N LEU A 81 5.58 7.01 -3.05
CA LEU A 81 4.22 6.59 -3.37
C LEU A 81 4.02 5.11 -3.02
N THR A 82 5.01 4.26 -3.30
CA THR A 82 4.96 2.85 -2.94
C THR A 82 4.87 2.64 -1.43
N VAL A 83 5.77 3.25 -0.66
CA VAL A 83 5.79 3.08 0.80
C VAL A 83 4.49 3.58 1.43
N VAL A 84 4.01 4.76 1.00
CA VAL A 84 2.72 5.31 1.47
C VAL A 84 1.56 4.39 1.07
N GLY A 85 1.55 3.89 -0.16
CA GLY A 85 0.56 2.94 -0.65
C GLY A 85 0.50 1.69 0.24
N LEU A 86 1.65 1.09 0.55
CA LEU A 86 1.77 -0.08 1.42
C LEU A 86 1.29 0.17 2.86
N TRP A 87 1.50 1.37 3.41
CA TRP A 87 0.92 1.77 4.70
C TRP A 87 -0.61 1.86 4.64
N CYS A 88 -1.16 2.30 3.51
CA CYS A 88 -2.60 2.48 3.32
C CYS A 88 -3.36 1.16 3.11
N ILE A 89 -2.73 0.14 2.54
CA ILE A 89 -3.40 -1.13 2.18
C ILE A 89 -3.32 -2.23 3.25
N GLN A 90 -3.01 -1.87 4.50
CA GLN A 90 -2.98 -2.84 5.61
C GLN A 90 -4.32 -3.58 5.72
N TRP A 91 -4.27 -4.92 5.91
CA TRP A 91 -5.47 -5.75 5.98
C TRP A 91 -6.47 -5.24 7.03
N TYR A 92 -5.94 -4.88 8.20
CA TYR A 92 -6.72 -4.35 9.31
C TYR A 92 -6.77 -2.81 9.25
N PRO A 93 -7.97 -2.20 9.31
CA PRO A 93 -8.16 -0.75 9.28
C PRO A 93 -7.35 0.03 10.34
N MET A 94 -7.04 -0.64 11.46
CA MET A 94 -6.30 -0.09 12.60
C MET A 94 -4.86 0.28 12.24
N GLY A 95 -4.23 -0.49 11.34
CA GLY A 95 -2.85 -0.25 10.90
C GLY A 95 -2.73 0.82 9.82
N ARG A 96 -3.84 1.26 9.22
CA ARG A 96 -3.82 2.27 8.16
C ARG A 96 -3.63 3.66 8.80
N PRO A 97 -2.82 4.56 8.22
CA PRO A 97 -2.65 5.93 8.71
C PRO A 97 -3.93 6.76 8.60
N SER A 98 -3.92 7.99 9.12
CA SER A 98 -4.97 8.99 8.82
C SER A 98 -4.68 9.67 7.49
N MET A 99 -5.68 10.20 6.78
CA MET A 99 -5.43 10.97 5.55
C MET A 99 -4.54 12.19 5.77
N LYS A 100 -4.61 12.82 6.94
CA LYS A 100 -3.69 13.89 7.34
C LYS A 100 -2.23 13.39 7.36
N THR A 101 -1.99 12.24 7.97
CA THR A 101 -0.67 11.60 8.02
C THR A 101 -0.20 11.20 6.62
N VAL A 102 -1.09 10.63 5.79
CA VAL A 102 -0.79 10.26 4.40
C VAL A 102 -0.31 11.47 3.60
N VAL A 103 -0.99 12.62 3.70
CA VAL A 103 -0.56 13.85 3.02
C VAL A 103 0.81 14.31 3.52
N GLN A 104 1.06 14.29 4.84
CA GLN A 104 2.37 14.65 5.40
C GLN A 104 3.50 13.75 4.87
N MET A 105 3.26 12.45 4.78
CA MET A 105 4.19 11.47 4.22
C MET A 105 4.48 11.77 2.75
N LEU A 106 3.45 12.10 1.96
CA LEU A 106 3.58 12.45 0.54
C LEU A 106 4.32 13.76 0.31
N GLU A 107 4.04 14.79 1.11
CA GLU A 107 4.74 16.08 1.09
C GLU A 107 6.21 15.95 1.51
N GLY A 108 6.58 14.88 2.21
CA GLY A 108 7.94 14.67 2.73
C GLY A 108 8.29 15.58 3.91
N LYS A 109 7.25 16.07 4.60
CA LYS A 109 7.41 16.84 5.84
C LYS A 109 7.41 15.85 7.01
N GLY A 110 8.58 15.36 7.41
CA GLY A 110 8.77 14.40 8.51
C GLY A 110 10.00 13.50 8.31
N ASP A 111 10.32 12.68 9.32
CA ASP A 111 11.42 11.70 9.30
C ASP A 111 11.39 10.78 8.07
N THR A 112 12.53 10.17 7.76
CA THR A 112 12.66 9.16 6.69
C THR A 112 11.56 8.10 6.79
N LEU A 113 10.78 7.94 5.72
CA LEU A 113 9.70 6.95 5.65
C LEU A 113 10.26 5.54 5.82
N SER A 114 9.88 4.88 6.93
CA SER A 114 10.17 3.48 7.15
C SER A 114 9.20 2.57 6.39
N MET A 115 9.64 1.35 6.11
CA MET A 115 8.75 0.32 5.56
C MET A 115 7.61 0.04 6.54
N PRO A 116 6.37 -0.13 6.04
CA PRO A 116 5.26 -0.60 6.86
C PRO A 116 5.46 -2.05 7.30
N PRO A 117 4.71 -2.51 8.32
CA PRO A 117 4.46 -3.92 8.53
C PRO A 117 3.89 -4.58 7.27
N ASN A 118 4.07 -5.91 7.15
CA ASN A 118 3.54 -6.66 6.03
C ASN A 118 2.00 -6.49 5.97
N PRO A 119 1.46 -5.85 4.91
CA PRO A 119 0.02 -5.62 4.78
C PRO A 119 -0.80 -6.92 4.73
N PHE A 120 -0.17 -8.05 4.38
CA PHE A 120 -0.75 -9.37 4.17
C PHE A 120 -0.50 -10.32 5.34
N ASP A 121 0.10 -9.84 6.43
CA ASP A 121 0.19 -10.65 7.64
C ASP A 121 -1.20 -10.71 8.31
N SER A 122 -1.75 -11.93 8.41
CA SER A 122 -3.05 -12.17 9.03
C SER A 122 -3.06 -11.95 10.56
N THR A 123 -1.88 -11.79 11.16
CA THR A 123 -1.72 -11.54 12.60
C THR A 123 -2.37 -10.19 12.96
N LYS A 124 -3.46 -10.22 13.72
CA LYS A 124 -4.15 -9.00 14.19
C LYS A 124 -3.15 -8.11 14.94
N PRO A 125 -2.97 -6.83 14.56
CA PRO A 125 -2.13 -5.94 15.34
C PRO A 125 -2.72 -5.83 16.74
N ALA A 126 -1.87 -6.01 17.76
CA ALA A 126 -2.26 -5.81 19.15
C ALA A 126 -2.83 -4.39 19.29
N ARG A 127 -3.96 -4.25 19.99
CA ARG A 127 -4.54 -2.94 20.32
C ARG A 127 -3.43 -2.06 20.92
N ALA A 128 -3.04 -0.99 20.22
CA ALA A 128 -2.30 0.08 20.84
C ALA A 128 -3.17 0.62 21.97
N LEU A 129 -2.73 0.42 23.21
CA LEU A 129 -3.28 1.11 24.36
C LEU A 129 -2.79 2.54 24.26
N ASP A 130 -3.62 3.41 23.70
CA ASP A 130 -3.42 4.85 23.82
C ASP A 130 -3.62 5.22 25.31
N ASN A 131 -2.53 5.60 25.99
CA ASN A 131 -2.56 6.30 27.28
C ASN A 131 -2.76 7.80 27.05
#